data_AF-A0A811MNL4-F1
#
_entry.id   AF-A0A811MNL4-F1
#
_cell.length_a   1.000
_cell.length_b   1.000
_cell.length_c   1.000
_cell.angle_alpha   90.00
_cell.angle_beta   90.00
_cell.angle_gamma   90.00
#
_symmetry.space_group_name_H-M   'P 1'
#
loop_
_entity.id
_entity.type
_entity.pdbx_description
1 polymer ?
#
loop_
_entity_poly.entity_id
_entity_poly.type
_entity_poly.pdbx_seq_one_letter_code
_entity_poly.pdbx_strand_id
1 'polypeptide(L)'
;MESRLLLLPRHLSFSSVAPSSASVVASEISALLTARNFLAYVNRAEQFISSQAVTPSGIPELYRAVAAAAPSGKARYFIAVASALVEGSARADLPDGALRLLELLIDTPAARLPMGSSCGHLMVKLLSLGRHADARRVFEILAAAGERQHKKAIDFLWAAGRGADAFKVFGEMADMPVAPNRKRYICMMYDYLKKGDLESASEIRTRMMQGGIKLST
;
A
#
# COMPACT_ATOMS: atom_id res chain seq x y z
N MET A 1 3.08 -20.46 66.22
CA MET A 1 2.00 -20.44 65.22
C MET A 1 1.47 -19.03 65.19
N GLU A 2 1.40 -18.41 64.00
CA GLU A 2 0.65 -17.20 63.62
C GLU A 2 1.38 -16.63 62.38
N SER A 3 0.86 -16.99 61.21
CA SER A 3 1.46 -16.76 59.90
C SER A 3 1.16 -15.33 59.41
N ARG A 4 2.20 -14.52 59.18
CA ARG A 4 2.07 -13.24 58.45
C ARG A 4 2.06 -13.52 56.95
N LEU A 5 0.88 -13.50 56.33
CA LEU A 5 0.74 -13.49 54.87
C LEU A 5 0.67 -12.05 54.35
N LEU A 6 1.58 -11.79 53.42
CA LEU A 6 1.77 -10.56 52.66
C LEU A 6 0.56 -10.29 51.74
N LEU A 7 0.00 -9.09 51.84
CA LEU A 7 -0.89 -8.54 50.80
C LEU A 7 -0.02 -8.03 49.64
N LEU A 8 0.07 -8.82 48.56
CA LEU A 8 0.52 -8.35 47.26
C LEU A 8 -0.70 -8.12 46.36
N PRO A 9 -0.74 -7.02 45.57
CA PRO A 9 -1.89 -6.71 44.75
C PRO A 9 -2.05 -7.70 43.61
N ARG A 10 -3.31 -8.11 43.43
CA ARG A 10 -3.90 -8.87 42.33
C ARG A 10 -3.21 -8.57 41.00
N HIS A 11 -2.59 -9.60 40.42
CA HIS A 11 -2.29 -9.63 38.99
C HIS A 11 -3.60 -9.39 38.23
N LEU A 12 -3.71 -8.21 37.61
CA LEU A 12 -4.69 -7.95 36.58
C LEU A 12 -4.41 -8.92 35.44
N SER A 13 -5.27 -9.93 35.35
CA SER A 13 -5.46 -10.74 34.17
C SER A 13 -5.54 -9.81 32.95
N PHE A 14 -4.63 -10.02 32.00
CA PHE A 14 -4.75 -9.48 30.65
C PHE A 14 -6.14 -9.86 30.12
N SER A 15 -7.06 -8.90 30.12
CA SER A 15 -8.36 -9.07 29.51
C SER A 15 -8.15 -9.22 28.02
N SER A 16 -8.37 -10.44 27.53
CA SER A 16 -8.61 -10.76 26.13
C SER A 16 -9.70 -9.81 25.60
N VAL A 17 -9.29 -8.74 24.93
CA VAL A 17 -10.21 -7.87 24.19
C VAL A 17 -10.76 -8.70 23.05
N ALA A 18 -12.06 -9.00 23.09
CA ALA A 18 -12.77 -9.64 21.98
C ALA A 18 -12.48 -8.85 20.69
N PRO A 19 -12.31 -9.51 19.53
CA PRO A 19 -12.11 -8.80 18.27
C PRO A 19 -13.26 -7.82 18.10
N SER A 20 -12.94 -6.53 18.04
CA SER A 20 -13.95 -5.48 17.85
C SER A 20 -14.67 -5.80 16.55
N SER A 21 -16.00 -5.91 16.58
CA SER A 21 -16.77 -6.21 15.37
C SER A 21 -16.47 -5.17 14.28
N ALA A 22 -16.51 -5.56 13.00
CA ALA A 22 -16.16 -4.68 11.88
C ALA A 22 -16.91 -3.32 11.92
N SER A 23 -18.13 -3.30 12.46
CA SER A 23 -18.91 -2.08 12.70
C SER A 23 -18.29 -1.12 13.71
N VAL A 24 -17.71 -1.64 14.81
CA VAL A 24 -17.05 -0.81 15.83
C VAL A 24 -15.78 -0.20 15.24
N VAL A 25 -14.96 -1.00 14.56
CA VAL A 25 -13.75 -0.52 13.89
C VAL A 25 -14.10 0.50 12.79
N ALA A 26 -15.18 0.28 12.04
CA ALA A 26 -15.65 1.23 11.05
C ALA A 26 -16.01 2.59 11.67
N SER A 27 -16.70 2.59 12.81
CA SER A 27 -17.07 3.82 13.52
C SER A 27 -15.85 4.60 14.04
N GLU A 28 -14.84 3.89 14.57
CA GLU A 28 -13.59 4.48 15.04
C GLU A 28 -12.77 5.08 13.90
N ILE A 29 -12.63 4.34 12.79
CA ILE A 29 -11.95 4.83 11.58
C ILE A 29 -12.68 6.07 11.03
N SER A 30 -14.01 6.06 11.00
CA SER A 30 -14.82 7.21 10.56
C SER A 30 -14.59 8.46 11.43
N ALA A 31 -14.55 8.29 12.75
CA ALA A 31 -14.26 9.38 13.68
C ALA A 31 -12.84 9.95 13.47
N LEU A 32 -11.83 9.09 13.34
CA LEU A 32 -10.44 9.50 13.12
C LEU A 32 -10.23 10.20 11.77
N LEU A 33 -10.92 9.75 10.72
CA LEU A 33 -10.95 10.41 9.41
C LEU A 33 -11.54 11.82 9.49
N THR A 34 -12.61 11.98 10.27
CA THR A 34 -13.26 13.28 10.50
C THR A 34 -12.32 14.23 11.26
N ALA A 35 -11.58 13.70 12.24
CA ALA A 35 -10.54 14.42 12.97
C ALA A 35 -9.26 14.68 12.14
N ARG A 36 -9.19 14.20 10.89
CA ARG A 36 -8.04 14.31 9.98
C ARG A 36 -6.73 13.74 10.54
N ASN A 37 -6.80 12.79 11.46
CA ASN A 37 -5.62 12.15 12.04
C ASN A 37 -5.18 10.95 11.19
N PHE A 38 -4.38 11.24 10.16
CA PHE A 38 -3.93 10.25 9.17
C PHE A 38 -3.27 9.03 9.78
N LEU A 39 -2.28 9.26 10.65
CA LEU A 39 -1.50 8.20 11.24
C LEU A 39 -2.36 7.29 12.15
N ALA A 40 -3.26 7.89 12.94
CA ALA A 40 -4.10 7.13 13.87
C ALA A 40 -5.08 6.20 13.14
N TYR A 41 -5.73 6.66 12.07
CA TYR A 41 -6.67 5.78 11.35
C TYR A 41 -5.94 4.69 10.57
N VAL A 42 -4.74 4.96 10.02
CA VAL A 42 -3.94 3.92 9.33
C VAL A 42 -3.50 2.86 10.32
N ASN A 43 -2.98 3.27 11.49
CA ASN A 43 -2.59 2.32 12.54
C ASN A 43 -3.79 1.49 13.02
N ARG A 44 -4.98 2.10 13.11
CA ARG A 44 -6.19 1.36 13.50
C ARG A 44 -6.64 0.36 12.44
N ALA A 45 -6.57 0.73 11.16
CA ALA A 45 -6.84 -0.17 10.05
C ALA A 45 -5.86 -1.35 10.05
N GLU A 46 -4.56 -1.07 10.21
CA GLU A 46 -3.51 -2.09 10.31
C GLU A 46 -3.75 -3.05 11.49
N GLN A 47 -4.05 -2.55 12.68
CA GLN A 47 -4.36 -3.40 13.84
C GLN A 47 -5.55 -4.33 13.60
N PHE A 48 -6.59 -3.85 12.91
CA PHE A 48 -7.73 -4.68 12.56
C PHE A 48 -7.33 -5.76 11.55
N ILE A 49 -6.60 -5.38 10.50
CA ILE A 49 -6.12 -6.29 9.45
C ILE A 49 -5.24 -7.39 10.04
N SER A 50 -4.33 -7.03 10.94
CA SER A 50 -3.39 -7.96 11.60
C SER A 50 -4.05 -8.81 12.69
N SER A 51 -5.28 -8.51 13.09
CA SER A 51 -6.02 -9.36 14.02
C SER A 51 -6.49 -10.63 13.29
N GLN A 52 -6.41 -11.79 13.93
CA GLN A 52 -6.80 -13.10 13.37
C GLN A 52 -8.32 -13.24 13.04
N ALA A 53 -9.06 -12.14 12.96
CA ALA A 53 -10.51 -12.08 12.80
C ALA A 53 -10.98 -11.64 11.40
N VAL A 54 -10.08 -11.47 10.43
CA VAL A 54 -10.43 -10.94 9.10
C VAL A 54 -10.50 -12.05 8.06
N THR A 55 -11.71 -12.35 7.59
CA THR A 55 -11.95 -13.19 6.41
C THR A 55 -11.37 -12.52 5.14
N PRO A 56 -11.14 -13.25 4.04
CA PRO A 56 -10.72 -12.64 2.77
C PRO A 56 -11.63 -11.49 2.26
N SER A 57 -12.88 -11.41 2.73
CA SER A 57 -13.85 -10.35 2.40
C SER A 57 -13.84 -9.15 3.35
N GLY A 58 -13.12 -9.21 4.47
CA GLY A 58 -13.26 -8.25 5.56
C GLY A 58 -12.80 -6.83 5.25
N ILE A 59 -11.85 -6.64 4.31
CA ILE A 59 -11.41 -5.29 3.90
C ILE A 59 -12.43 -4.58 3.00
N PRO A 60 -12.95 -5.21 1.93
CA PRO A 60 -14.12 -4.71 1.21
C PRO A 60 -15.33 -4.43 2.10
N GLU A 61 -15.62 -5.30 3.07
CA GLU A 61 -16.73 -5.11 4.01
C GLU A 61 -16.51 -3.91 4.95
N LEU A 62 -15.31 -3.78 5.51
CA LEU A 62 -14.93 -2.63 6.32
C LEU A 62 -15.03 -1.32 5.53
N TYR A 63 -14.59 -1.33 4.26
CA TYR A 63 -14.76 -0.17 3.38
C TYR A 63 -16.23 0.21 3.23
N ARG A 64 -17.12 -0.76 2.94
CA ARG A 64 -18.56 -0.51 2.81
C ARG A 64 -19.19 0.00 4.11
N ALA A 65 -18.79 -0.56 5.26
CA ALA A 65 -19.28 -0.13 6.56
C ALA A 65 -18.88 1.32 6.87
N VAL A 66 -17.62 1.69 6.62
CA VAL A 66 -17.14 3.07 6.79
C VAL A 66 -17.79 4.01 5.77
N ALA A 67 -17.97 3.55 4.54
CA ALA A 67 -18.63 4.31 3.48
C ALA A 67 -20.12 4.57 3.78
N ALA A 68 -20.83 3.61 4.38
CA ALA A 68 -22.22 3.78 4.81
C ALA A 68 -22.37 4.80 5.95
N ALA A 69 -21.34 4.92 6.80
CA ALA A 69 -21.27 5.92 7.87
C ALA A 69 -20.67 7.26 7.41
N ALA A 70 -20.42 7.44 6.11
CA ALA A 70 -19.72 8.62 5.60
C ALA A 70 -20.60 9.88 5.62
N PRO A 71 -20.03 11.06 5.94
CA PRO A 71 -20.74 12.32 5.73
C PRO A 71 -21.02 12.53 4.23
N SER A 72 -22.26 12.89 3.89
CA SER A 72 -22.71 13.09 2.51
C SER A 72 -21.84 14.09 1.73
N GLY A 73 -21.55 13.79 0.46
CA GLY A 73 -20.93 14.73 -0.49
C GLY A 73 -19.41 14.87 -0.42
N LYS A 74 -18.68 14.04 0.34
CA LYS A 74 -17.22 14.16 0.48
C LYS A 74 -16.45 13.11 -0.33
N ALA A 75 -16.26 13.31 -1.63
CA ALA A 75 -15.44 12.42 -2.48
C ALA A 75 -14.02 12.16 -1.92
N ARG A 76 -13.43 13.15 -1.24
CA ARG A 76 -12.12 13.03 -0.57
C ARG A 76 -12.15 12.05 0.63
N TYR A 77 -13.30 11.86 1.26
CA TYR A 77 -13.48 10.92 2.36
C TYR A 77 -13.31 9.49 1.85
N PHE A 78 -14.01 9.12 0.76
CA PHE A 78 -13.89 7.78 0.17
C PHE A 78 -12.47 7.45 -0.30
N ILE A 79 -11.74 8.43 -0.88
CA ILE A 79 -10.32 8.27 -1.23
C ILE A 79 -9.49 8.01 0.03
N ALA A 80 -9.72 8.76 1.11
CA ALA A 80 -8.97 8.61 2.36
C ALA A 80 -9.20 7.24 3.00
N VAL A 81 -10.45 6.77 3.06
CA VAL A 81 -10.80 5.44 3.57
C VAL A 81 -10.12 4.35 2.74
N ALA A 82 -10.26 4.37 1.41
CA ALA A 82 -9.63 3.37 0.55
C ALA A 82 -8.10 3.37 0.71
N SER A 83 -7.50 4.56 0.77
CA SER A 83 -6.04 4.71 0.95
C SER A 83 -5.59 4.15 2.31
N ALA A 84 -6.38 4.37 3.36
CA ALA A 84 -6.12 3.82 4.69
C ALA A 84 -6.02 2.29 4.68
N LEU A 85 -7.00 1.66 4.05
CA LEU A 85 -7.13 0.21 4.05
C LEU A 85 -6.05 -0.43 3.19
N VAL A 86 -5.72 0.17 2.04
CA VAL A 86 -4.60 -0.26 1.21
C VAL A 86 -3.27 -0.10 1.96
N GLU A 87 -3.04 1.04 2.59
CA GLU A 87 -1.83 1.30 3.37
C GLU A 87 -1.68 0.32 4.55
N GLY A 88 -2.76 0.13 5.32
CA GLY A 88 -2.79 -0.82 6.43
C GLY A 88 -2.54 -2.25 5.96
N SER A 89 -3.08 -2.65 4.81
CA SER A 89 -2.86 -3.99 4.24
C SER A 89 -1.41 -4.20 3.80
N ALA A 90 -0.78 -3.17 3.25
CA ALA A 90 0.63 -3.21 2.87
C ALA A 90 1.55 -3.33 4.10
N ARG A 91 1.23 -2.60 5.19
CA ARG A 91 1.98 -2.63 6.45
C ARG A 91 1.79 -3.92 7.25
N ALA A 92 0.61 -4.53 7.14
CA ALA A 92 0.27 -5.78 7.80
C ALA A 92 0.75 -7.03 7.03
N ASP A 93 1.44 -6.87 5.90
CA ASP A 93 1.91 -7.97 5.05
C ASP A 93 0.79 -8.85 4.48
N LEU A 94 -0.44 -8.32 4.40
CA LEU A 94 -1.65 -9.04 3.99
C LEU A 94 -2.33 -8.35 2.78
N PRO A 95 -1.73 -8.43 1.58
CA PRO A 95 -2.17 -7.64 0.43
C PRO A 95 -3.49 -8.10 -0.22
N ASP A 96 -3.96 -9.33 0.04
CA ASP A 96 -5.14 -9.89 -0.63
C ASP A 96 -6.43 -9.09 -0.37
N GLY A 97 -6.60 -8.57 0.85
CA GLY A 97 -7.73 -7.71 1.18
C GLY A 97 -7.71 -6.40 0.39
N ALA A 98 -6.52 -5.81 0.19
CA ALA A 98 -6.34 -4.60 -0.60
C ALA A 98 -6.57 -4.85 -2.10
N LEU A 99 -6.10 -5.98 -2.65
CA LEU A 99 -6.36 -6.36 -4.04
C LEU A 99 -7.87 -6.48 -4.29
N ARG A 100 -8.60 -7.19 -3.41
CA ARG A 100 -10.06 -7.32 -3.50
C ARG A 100 -10.78 -5.98 -3.37
N LEU A 101 -10.27 -5.08 -2.53
CA LEU A 101 -10.80 -3.73 -2.43
C LEU A 101 -10.59 -2.95 -3.73
N LEU A 102 -9.44 -3.06 -4.37
CA LEU A 102 -9.19 -2.40 -5.66
C LEU A 102 -10.14 -2.92 -6.74
N GLU A 103 -10.34 -4.24 -6.83
CA GLU A 103 -11.31 -4.84 -7.75
C GLU A 103 -12.75 -4.35 -7.45
N LEU A 104 -13.15 -4.28 -6.17
CA LEU A 104 -14.45 -3.71 -5.80
C LEU A 104 -14.60 -2.26 -6.29
N LEU A 105 -13.55 -1.44 -6.16
CA LEU A 105 -13.61 -0.02 -6.53
C LEU A 105 -13.67 0.20 -8.04
N ILE A 106 -13.08 -0.67 -8.85
CA ILE A 106 -13.21 -0.57 -10.32
C ILE A 106 -14.60 -1.00 -10.79
N ASP A 107 -15.22 -1.97 -10.10
CA ASP A 107 -16.57 -2.47 -10.43
C ASP A 107 -17.69 -1.56 -9.92
N THR A 108 -17.37 -0.61 -9.04
CA THR A 108 -18.35 0.29 -8.42
C THR A 108 -18.42 1.63 -9.18
N PRO A 109 -19.56 1.97 -9.82
CA PRO A 109 -19.73 3.27 -10.48
C PRO A 109 -19.49 4.44 -9.52
N ALA A 110 -18.78 5.47 -10.00
CA ALA A 110 -18.41 6.68 -9.24
C ALA A 110 -17.49 6.47 -8.02
N ALA A 111 -17.07 5.23 -7.72
CA ALA A 111 -16.05 4.98 -6.72
C ALA A 111 -14.72 5.63 -7.12
N ARG A 112 -13.93 6.00 -6.12
CA ARG A 112 -12.63 6.63 -6.32
C ARG A 112 -11.53 5.70 -5.85
N LEU A 113 -10.51 5.54 -6.69
CA LEU A 113 -9.35 4.77 -6.31
C LEU A 113 -8.59 5.43 -5.13
N PRO A 114 -7.90 4.61 -4.32
CA PRO A 114 -6.98 5.09 -3.30
C PRO A 114 -5.85 5.95 -3.90
N MET A 115 -5.13 6.64 -3.03
CA MET A 115 -3.98 7.44 -3.43
C MET A 115 -2.89 6.55 -4.03
N GLY A 116 -2.25 7.06 -5.08
CA GLY A 116 -1.14 6.37 -5.75
C GLY A 116 0.03 6.06 -4.81
N SER A 117 0.26 6.84 -3.75
CA SER A 117 1.30 6.52 -2.75
C SER A 117 1.00 5.25 -1.95
N SER A 118 -0.24 5.07 -1.50
CA SER A 118 -0.64 3.86 -0.75
C SER A 118 -0.63 2.64 -1.66
N CYS A 119 -1.07 2.80 -2.91
CA CYS A 119 -0.92 1.74 -3.91
C CYS A 119 0.55 1.46 -4.24
N GLY A 120 1.41 2.48 -4.29
CA GLY A 120 2.85 2.33 -4.46
C GLY A 120 3.48 1.50 -3.33
N HIS A 121 3.06 1.73 -2.08
CA HIS A 121 3.49 0.89 -0.95
C HIS A 121 3.00 -0.55 -1.09
N LEU A 122 1.73 -0.75 -1.44
CA LEU A 122 1.19 -2.08 -1.73
C LEU A 122 1.99 -2.80 -2.83
N MET A 123 2.35 -2.09 -3.90
CA MET A 123 3.15 -2.65 -5.00
C MET A 123 4.56 -3.03 -4.55
N VAL A 124 5.25 -2.16 -3.79
CA VAL A 124 6.54 -2.50 -3.16
C VAL A 124 6.39 -3.79 -2.35
N LYS A 125 5.30 -3.91 -1.59
CA LYS A 125 5.04 -5.10 -0.79
C LYS A 125 4.83 -6.35 -1.64
N LEU A 126 3.94 -6.29 -2.63
CA LEU A 126 3.69 -7.38 -3.57
C LEU A 126 4.98 -7.85 -4.27
N LEU A 127 5.81 -6.91 -4.72
CA LEU A 127 7.10 -7.21 -5.34
C LEU A 127 8.09 -7.86 -4.35
N SER A 128 8.04 -7.52 -3.06
CA SER A 128 8.89 -8.19 -2.05
C SER A 128 8.44 -9.62 -1.74
N LEU A 129 7.15 -9.90 -1.94
CA LEU A 129 6.55 -11.23 -1.80
C LEU A 129 6.64 -12.07 -3.08
N GLY A 130 7.31 -11.58 -4.13
CA GLY A 130 7.38 -12.26 -5.44
C GLY A 130 6.07 -12.26 -6.24
N ARG A 131 5.05 -11.53 -5.79
CA ARG A 131 3.71 -11.47 -6.41
C ARG A 131 3.68 -10.49 -7.58
N HIS A 132 4.48 -10.77 -8.60
CA HIS A 132 4.69 -9.86 -9.75
C HIS A 132 3.41 -9.61 -10.56
N ALA A 133 2.58 -10.63 -10.77
CA ALA A 133 1.32 -10.51 -11.50
C ALA A 133 0.35 -9.55 -10.80
N ASP A 134 0.23 -9.65 -9.47
CA ASP A 134 -0.62 -8.76 -8.68
C ASP A 134 -0.06 -7.33 -8.67
N ALA A 135 1.26 -7.17 -8.53
CA ALA A 135 1.88 -5.84 -8.62
C ALA A 135 1.60 -5.18 -9.97
N ARG A 136 1.68 -5.95 -11.06
CA ARG A 136 1.33 -5.49 -12.42
C ARG A 136 -0.14 -5.14 -12.54
N ARG A 137 -1.03 -5.95 -11.96
CA ARG A 137 -2.47 -5.65 -11.94
C ARG A 137 -2.77 -4.31 -11.26
N VAL A 138 -2.16 -4.04 -10.10
CA VAL A 138 -2.31 -2.74 -9.41
C VAL A 138 -1.78 -1.59 -10.26
N PHE A 139 -0.65 -1.77 -10.94
CA PHE A 139 -0.09 -0.77 -11.85
C PHE A 139 -1.06 -0.41 -12.98
N GLU A 140 -1.64 -1.41 -13.63
CA GLU A 140 -2.59 -1.26 -14.74
C GLU A 140 -3.89 -0.59 -14.28
N ILE A 141 -4.41 -0.95 -13.10
CA ILE A 141 -5.57 -0.29 -12.49
C ILE A 141 -5.32 1.22 -12.33
N LEU A 142 -4.13 1.61 -11.86
CA LEU A 142 -3.79 3.03 -11.69
C LEU A 142 -3.57 3.73 -13.02
N ALA A 143 -3.00 3.06 -14.02
CA ALA A 143 -2.80 3.61 -15.36
C ALA A 143 -4.14 3.95 -16.00
N ALA A 144 -5.10 3.02 -15.94
CA ALA A 144 -6.45 3.19 -16.48
C ALA A 144 -7.24 4.31 -15.77
N ALA A 145 -7.00 4.54 -14.47
CA ALA A 145 -7.70 5.56 -13.70
C ALA A 145 -7.14 6.99 -13.83
N GLY A 146 -5.93 7.14 -14.40
CA GLY A 146 -5.36 8.43 -14.78
C GLY A 146 -3.92 8.67 -14.30
N GLU A 147 -3.21 9.50 -15.07
CA GLU A 147 -1.76 9.73 -14.95
C GLU A 147 -1.30 10.16 -13.55
N ARG A 148 -2.11 10.95 -12.83
CA ARG A 148 -1.70 11.50 -11.53
C ARG A 148 -1.45 10.41 -10.48
N GLN A 149 -2.33 9.42 -10.38
CA GLN A 149 -2.19 8.37 -9.37
C GLN A 149 -1.10 7.38 -9.79
N HIS A 150 -1.08 7.05 -11.07
CA HIS A 150 -0.06 6.21 -11.69
C HIS A 150 1.37 6.76 -11.45
N LYS A 151 1.59 8.05 -11.74
CA LYS A 151 2.87 8.73 -11.50
C LYS A 151 3.30 8.68 -10.04
N LYS A 152 2.37 8.88 -9.09
CA LYS A 152 2.68 8.83 -7.67
C LYS A 152 3.12 7.45 -7.21
N ALA A 153 2.51 6.38 -7.72
CA ALA A 153 2.91 5.01 -7.41
C ALA A 153 4.32 4.71 -7.96
N ILE A 154 4.61 5.17 -9.18
CA ILE A 154 5.94 5.08 -9.77
C ILE A 154 6.99 5.83 -8.94
N ASP A 155 6.73 7.10 -8.59
CA ASP A 155 7.65 7.89 -7.77
C ASP A 155 7.87 7.25 -6.38
N PHE A 156 6.86 6.56 -5.82
CA PHE A 156 6.99 5.78 -4.59
C PHE A 156 7.91 4.57 -4.76
N LEU A 157 7.72 3.75 -5.79
CA LEU A 157 8.59 2.58 -6.08
C LEU A 157 10.06 2.99 -6.21
N TRP A 158 10.30 4.14 -6.86
CA TRP A 158 11.63 4.72 -6.97
C TRP A 158 12.23 5.09 -5.62
N ALA A 159 11.47 5.82 -4.80
CA ALA A 159 11.93 6.22 -3.46
C ALA A 159 12.19 5.00 -2.56
N ALA A 160 11.46 3.91 -2.77
CA ALA A 160 11.64 2.64 -2.05
C ALA A 160 12.76 1.75 -2.60
N GLY A 161 13.53 2.18 -3.62
CA GLY A 161 14.60 1.39 -4.22
C GLY A 161 14.12 0.18 -5.05
N ARG A 162 12.83 0.13 -5.39
CA ARG A 162 12.21 -0.93 -6.20
C ARG A 162 12.05 -0.55 -7.67
N GLY A 163 12.72 0.51 -8.13
CA GLY A 163 12.68 0.96 -9.53
C GLY A 163 13.12 -0.11 -10.52
N ALA A 164 14.14 -0.87 -10.15
CA ALA A 164 14.64 -2.04 -10.87
C ALA A 164 13.55 -3.12 -11.09
N ASP A 165 12.90 -3.54 -10.02
CA ASP A 165 11.83 -4.54 -10.09
C ASP A 165 10.61 -3.99 -10.81
N ALA A 166 10.30 -2.71 -10.61
CA ALA A 166 9.24 -2.02 -11.33
C ALA A 166 9.51 -1.98 -12.84
N PHE A 167 10.75 -1.74 -13.26
CA PHE A 167 11.15 -1.77 -14.66
C PHE A 167 10.95 -3.15 -15.28
N LYS A 168 11.42 -4.20 -14.59
CA LYS A 168 11.27 -5.59 -15.04
C LYS A 168 9.81 -6.03 -15.11
N VAL A 169 9.02 -5.70 -14.08
CA VAL A 169 7.64 -6.16 -13.97
C VAL A 169 6.70 -5.35 -14.84
N PHE A 170 6.87 -4.03 -14.96
CA PHE A 170 5.91 -3.15 -15.66
C PHE A 170 6.32 -2.80 -17.09
N GLY A 171 7.61 -2.87 -17.45
CA GLY A 171 8.08 -2.54 -18.80
C GLY A 171 8.02 -1.06 -19.18
N GLU A 172 7.16 -0.26 -18.52
CA GLU A 172 6.76 1.10 -18.92
C GLU A 172 7.42 2.26 -18.16
N MET A 173 8.70 2.16 -17.79
CA MET A 173 9.45 3.35 -17.34
C MET A 173 10.17 4.09 -18.46
N ALA A 174 10.11 3.56 -19.69
CA ALA A 174 10.69 4.17 -20.89
C ALA A 174 9.75 5.20 -21.55
N ASP A 175 8.43 4.99 -21.47
CA ASP A 175 7.42 5.79 -22.21
C ASP A 175 6.74 6.87 -21.36
N MET A 176 7.10 6.98 -20.08
CA MET A 176 6.62 8.10 -19.27
C MET A 176 7.28 9.40 -19.75
N PRO A 177 6.50 10.45 -20.10
CA PRO A 177 7.04 11.74 -20.57
C PRO A 177 7.92 12.42 -19.51
N VAL A 178 7.84 11.97 -18.25
CA VAL A 178 8.85 12.23 -17.24
C VAL A 178 9.86 11.09 -17.27
N ALA A 179 10.78 11.16 -18.23
CA ALA A 179 11.92 10.27 -18.32
C ALA A 179 12.52 10.11 -16.91
N PRO A 180 12.78 8.87 -16.43
CA PRO A 180 13.54 8.71 -15.21
C PRO A 180 14.82 9.53 -15.38
N ASN A 181 14.98 10.58 -14.56
CA ASN A 181 16.16 11.44 -14.63
C ASN A 181 17.42 10.57 -14.79
N ARG A 182 18.39 10.97 -15.60
CA ARG A 182 19.66 10.24 -15.82
C ARG A 182 20.22 9.58 -14.54
N LYS A 183 20.15 10.28 -13.41
CA LYS A 183 20.53 9.78 -12.08
C LYS A 183 19.78 8.50 -11.65
N ARG A 184 18.48 8.39 -11.92
CA ARG A 184 17.64 7.21 -11.60
C ARG A 184 18.09 5.98 -12.39
N TYR A 185 18.30 6.10 -13.71
CA TYR A 185 18.83 4.99 -14.51
C TYR A 185 20.20 4.52 -14.02
N ILE A 186 21.11 5.47 -13.79
CA ILE A 186 22.46 5.18 -13.28
C ILE A 186 22.38 4.47 -11.92
N CYS A 187 21.53 4.93 -11.02
CA CYS A 187 21.34 4.30 -9.71
C CYS A 187 20.87 2.84 -9.85
N MET A 188 19.88 2.55 -10.71
CA MET A 188 19.44 1.17 -10.93
C MET A 188 20.54 0.30 -11.53
N MET A 189 21.26 0.82 -12.53
CA MET A 189 22.38 0.09 -13.14
C MET A 189 23.40 -0.29 -12.07
N TYR A 190 23.78 0.65 -11.20
CA TYR A 190 24.69 0.37 -10.10
C TYR A 190 24.15 -0.64 -9.10
N ASP A 191 22.86 -0.59 -8.78
CA ASP A 191 22.24 -1.56 -7.87
C ASP A 191 22.27 -2.99 -8.44
N TYR A 192 21.99 -3.17 -9.74
CA TYR A 192 22.11 -4.47 -10.38
C TYR A 192 23.56 -4.95 -10.49
N LEU A 193 24.49 -4.05 -10.83
CA LEU A 193 25.92 -4.35 -10.83
C LEU A 193 26.41 -4.81 -9.45
N LYS A 194 25.98 -4.15 -8.36
CA LYS A 194 26.30 -4.56 -6.99
C LYS A 194 25.73 -5.92 -6.62
N LYS A 195 24.57 -6.28 -7.17
CA LYS A 195 23.93 -7.60 -7.00
C LYS A 195 24.52 -8.68 -7.91
N GLY A 196 25.45 -8.34 -8.81
CA GLY A 196 26.05 -9.26 -9.78
C GLY A 196 25.16 -9.60 -10.98
N ASP A 197 24.02 -8.92 -11.13
CA ASP A 197 23.07 -9.14 -12.24
C ASP A 197 23.43 -8.24 -13.43
N LEU A 198 24.40 -8.72 -14.22
CA LEU A 198 24.94 -8.01 -15.37
C LEU A 198 23.92 -7.87 -16.51
N GLU A 199 23.00 -8.83 -16.65
CA GLU A 199 21.98 -8.85 -17.69
C GLU A 199 20.98 -7.69 -17.48
N SER A 200 20.41 -7.58 -16.28
CA SER A 200 19.51 -6.49 -15.93
C SER A 200 20.20 -5.13 -16.00
N ALA A 201 21.46 -5.03 -15.56
CA ALA A 201 22.24 -3.79 -15.68
C ALA A 201 22.45 -3.37 -17.14
N SER A 202 22.72 -4.33 -18.03
CA SER A 202 22.88 -4.09 -19.47
C SER A 202 21.58 -3.71 -20.16
N GLU A 203 20.46 -4.32 -19.75
CA GLU A 203 19.13 -3.98 -20.27
C GLU A 203 18.76 -2.54 -19.93
N ILE A 204 18.99 -2.13 -18.67
CA ILE A 204 18.74 -0.75 -18.22
C ILE A 204 19.63 0.24 -18.97
N ARG A 205 20.91 -0.09 -19.20
CA ARG A 205 21.81 0.72 -20.01
C ARG A 205 21.29 0.90 -21.43
N THR A 206 20.86 -0.18 -22.06
CA THR A 206 20.34 -0.19 -23.43
C THR A 206 19.11 0.70 -23.53
N ARG A 207 18.16 0.57 -22.61
CA ARG A 207 16.96 1.41 -22.62
C ARG A 207 17.25 2.88 -22.29
N MET A 208 18.20 3.18 -21.40
CA MET A 208 18.66 4.55 -21.13
C MET A 208 19.19 5.22 -22.40
N MET A 209 20.00 4.50 -23.18
CA MET A 209 20.58 4.99 -24.42
C MET A 209 19.53 5.14 -25.54
N GLN A 210 18.57 4.21 -25.63
CA GLN A 210 17.42 4.31 -26.56
C GLN A 210 16.55 5.53 -26.26
N GLY A 211 16.40 5.90 -24.98
CA GLY A 211 15.72 7.12 -24.53
C GLY A 211 16.53 8.41 -24.73
N GLY A 212 17.67 8.37 -25.44
CA GLY A 212 18.52 9.54 -25.70
C GLY A 212 19.36 10.03 -24.52
N ILE A 213 19.37 9.30 -23.40
CA ILE A 213 20.14 9.67 -22.21
C ILE A 213 21.53 9.04 -22.31
N LYS A 214 22.56 9.89 -22.48
CA LYS A 214 23.96 9.42 -22.53
C LYS A 214 24.49 9.06 -21.13
N LEU A 215 25.23 7.95 -21.04
CA LEU A 215 26.17 7.76 -19.93
C LEU A 215 27.29 8.79 -20.14
N SER A 216 27.42 9.77 -19.24
CA SER A 216 28.72 10.45 -19.10
C SER A 216 29.71 9.42 -18.59
N THR A 217 30.76 9.21 -19.36
CA THR A 217 32.01 8.59 -18.96
C THR A 217 32.63 9.30 -17.78
#